data_AF-A0AA51HGC7-F1
#
_entry.id   AF-A0AA51HGC7-F1
#
_cell.length_a   1.000
_cell.length_b   1.000
_cell.length_c   1.000
_cell.angle_alpha   90.00
_cell.angle_beta   90.00
_cell.angle_gamma   90.00
#
_symmetry.space_group_name_H-M   'P 1'
#
loop_
_entity.id
_entity.type
_entity.pdbx_description
1 polymer ?
#
loop_
_entity_poly.entity_id
_entity_poly.type
_entity_poly.pdbx_seq_one_letter_code
_entity_poly.pdbx_strand_id
1 'polypeptide(L)'
;MNFKVKEVRLHGNKKLYIYVPIKVPKQLTAIDPVVGDKAVLANSIAYEFLRKLFVLASSLNSQEIIYIPTNSIALNEYRDIFKYGIFDMDIVLVNYHATQLKSKEILKAIKMKRGFTEYFKEIFVEDSNLIYPDYWLTDQKLSTKRLKNILIISTNRDVFLKFAYDVNSMIETEDSEQYNFDYHIHEDLIGTSQDNGFKFLYYHRKENL
;
A
#
# COMPACT_ATOMS: atom_id res chain seq x y z
N MET A 1 9.69 9.65 -9.49
CA MET A 1 8.52 9.90 -8.61
C MET A 1 8.89 10.95 -7.57
N ASN A 2 7.98 11.89 -7.26
CA ASN A 2 8.25 12.98 -6.34
C ASN A 2 7.59 12.75 -4.98
N PHE A 3 8.38 12.95 -3.92
CA PHE A 3 7.97 12.78 -2.55
C PHE A 3 8.17 14.05 -1.73
N LYS A 4 7.26 14.25 -0.78
CA LYS A 4 7.45 15.07 0.39
C LYS A 4 7.94 14.16 1.50
N VAL A 5 9.14 14.40 2.01
CA VAL A 5 9.75 13.59 3.07
C VAL A 5 9.60 14.33 4.39
N LYS A 6 9.01 13.67 5.39
CA LYS A 6 8.93 14.18 6.76
C LYS A 6 9.94 13.44 7.64
N GLU A 7 10.85 14.17 8.26
CA GLU A 7 11.73 13.63 9.30
C GLU A 7 11.11 13.89 10.67
N VAL A 8 10.67 12.83 11.33
CA VAL A 8 10.03 12.87 12.64
C VAL A 8 10.97 12.30 13.69
N ARG A 9 11.24 13.06 14.76
CA ARG A 9 11.99 12.55 15.91
C ARG A 9 11.10 11.70 16.80
N LEU A 10 11.48 10.44 16.98
CA LEU A 10 10.86 9.49 17.90
C LEU A 10 11.55 9.51 19.27
N HIS A 11 10.99 8.76 20.22
CA HIS A 11 11.61 8.57 21.53
C HIS A 11 13.01 7.95 21.40
N GLY A 12 13.95 8.37 22.26
CA GLY A 12 15.33 7.89 22.24
C GLY A 12 16.17 8.45 21.08
N ASN A 13 15.81 9.63 20.55
CA ASN A 13 16.53 10.35 19.49
C ASN A 13 16.63 9.59 18.15
N LYS A 14 15.75 8.62 17.91
CA LYS A 14 15.60 7.95 16.61
C LYS A 14 14.87 8.86 15.62
N LYS A 15 15.18 8.75 14.34
CA LYS A 15 14.58 9.58 13.28
C LYS A 15 13.81 8.68 12.32
N LEU A 16 12.51 8.91 12.21
CA LEU A 16 11.68 8.26 11.22
C LEU A 16 11.55 9.15 9.98
N TYR A 17 11.86 8.60 8.81
CA TYR A 17 11.65 9.23 7.52
C TYR A 17 10.36 8.70 6.91
N ILE A 18 9.39 9.60 6.71
CA ILE A 18 8.09 9.28 6.12
C ILE A 18 8.06 9.85 4.71
N TYR A 19 8.08 8.98 3.72
CA TYR A 19 7.98 9.32 2.31
C TYR A 19 6.50 9.44 1.94
N VAL A 20 6.06 10.64 1.57
CA VAL A 20 4.68 10.92 1.15
C VAL A 20 4.66 11.28 -0.33
N PRO A 21 4.10 10.43 -1.21
CA PRO A 21 3.99 10.75 -2.64
C PRO A 21 3.19 12.04 -2.86
N ILE A 22 3.66 12.92 -3.75
CA ILE A 22 2.99 14.21 -4.01
C ILE A 22 1.72 14.02 -4.85
N LYS A 23 1.74 13.10 -5.81
CA LYS A 23 0.62 12.78 -6.69
C LYS A 23 0.18 11.35 -6.41
N VAL A 24 -1.00 11.19 -5.82
CA VAL A 24 -1.63 9.88 -5.57
C VAL A 24 -2.83 9.75 -6.51
N PRO A 25 -2.93 8.67 -7.30
CA PRO A 25 -4.10 8.41 -8.15
C PRO A 25 -5.39 8.37 -7.33
N LYS A 26 -6.47 8.96 -7.86
CA LYS A 26 -7.76 9.06 -7.14
C LYS A 26 -8.55 7.76 -7.16
N GLN A 27 -8.15 6.80 -7.97
CA GLN A 27 -8.72 5.46 -8.06
C GLN A 27 -8.16 4.54 -6.97
N LEU A 28 -7.07 4.95 -6.30
CA LEU A 28 -6.43 4.14 -5.26
C LEU A 28 -7.13 4.31 -3.90
N THR A 29 -7.50 3.19 -3.28
CA THR A 29 -7.86 3.14 -1.86
C THR A 29 -7.57 1.79 -1.24
N ALA A 30 -7.56 1.72 0.09
CA ALA A 30 -7.61 0.47 0.82
C ALA A 30 -8.93 0.31 1.57
N ILE A 31 -9.39 -0.93 1.66
CA ILE A 31 -10.63 -1.32 2.30
C ILE A 31 -10.42 -2.44 3.34
N ASP A 32 -11.25 -2.43 4.37
CA ASP A 32 -11.34 -3.47 5.41
C ASP A 32 -12.83 -3.77 5.61
N PRO A 33 -13.42 -4.65 4.78
CA PRO A 33 -14.80 -5.08 4.95
C PRO A 33 -14.95 -5.91 6.23
N VAL A 34 -16.14 -5.90 6.84
CA VAL A 34 -16.44 -6.75 8.01
C VAL A 34 -16.49 -8.24 7.63
N VAL A 35 -16.93 -8.52 6.40
CA VAL A 35 -17.00 -9.86 5.84
C VAL A 35 -16.13 -9.87 4.59
N GLY A 36 -15.05 -10.66 4.63
CA GLY A 36 -14.05 -10.74 3.58
C GLY A 36 -12.69 -10.19 4.03
N ASP A 37 -11.79 -10.15 3.06
CA ASP A 37 -10.38 -9.83 3.28
C ASP A 37 -10.12 -8.34 3.10
N LYS A 38 -9.05 -7.84 3.74
CA LYS A 38 -8.58 -6.48 3.48
C LYS A 38 -8.15 -6.40 2.02
N ALA A 39 -8.33 -5.26 1.39
CA ALA A 39 -7.91 -5.12 0.00
C ALA A 39 -7.39 -3.74 -0.34
N VAL A 40 -6.61 -3.68 -1.40
CA VAL A 40 -6.31 -2.45 -2.12
C VAL A 40 -7.08 -2.48 -3.43
N LEU A 41 -7.90 -1.45 -3.65
CA LEU A 41 -8.67 -1.23 -4.85
C LEU A 41 -7.98 -0.18 -5.70
N ALA A 42 -7.86 -0.46 -6.99
CA ALA A 42 -7.22 0.40 -7.97
C ALA A 42 -7.64 0.00 -9.40
N ASN A 43 -7.49 0.93 -10.35
CA ASN A 43 -7.47 0.62 -11.78
C ASN A 43 -6.02 0.48 -12.27
N SER A 44 -5.83 0.25 -13.58
CA SER A 44 -4.53 0.13 -14.23
C SER A 44 -3.54 1.25 -13.86
N ILE A 45 -3.97 2.52 -13.92
CA ILE A 45 -3.15 3.70 -13.57
C ILE A 45 -2.70 3.66 -12.10
N ALA A 46 -3.62 3.32 -11.19
CA ALA A 46 -3.32 3.23 -9.78
C ALA A 46 -2.42 2.02 -9.43
N TYR A 47 -2.54 0.91 -10.17
CA TYR A 47 -1.65 -0.23 -10.03
C TYR A 47 -0.25 0.04 -10.59
N GLU A 48 -0.11 0.82 -11.66
CA GLU A 48 1.21 1.25 -12.13
C GLU A 48 1.93 2.11 -11.08
N PHE A 49 1.18 3.00 -10.42
CA PHE A 49 1.68 3.78 -9.30
C PHE A 49 2.08 2.88 -8.11
N LEU A 50 1.24 1.92 -7.72
CA LEU A 50 1.56 0.98 -6.64
C LEU A 50 2.77 0.11 -6.95
N ARG A 51 2.90 -0.38 -8.18
CA ARG A 51 4.06 -1.17 -8.62
C ARG A 51 5.36 -0.45 -8.27
N LYS A 52 5.47 0.82 -8.67
CA LYS A 52 6.66 1.65 -8.41
C LYS A 52 6.88 1.87 -6.91
N LEU A 53 5.81 2.04 -6.13
CA LEU A 53 5.91 2.15 -4.68
C LEU A 53 6.31 0.84 -3.99
N PHE A 54 5.90 -0.32 -4.49
CA PHE A 54 6.34 -1.61 -3.96
C PHE A 54 7.81 -1.86 -4.25
N VAL A 55 8.28 -1.54 -5.45
CA VAL A 55 9.72 -1.57 -5.76
C VAL A 55 10.49 -0.67 -4.79
N LEU A 56 10.03 0.56 -4.56
CA LEU A 56 10.66 1.45 -3.58
C LEU A 56 10.58 0.92 -2.14
N ALA A 57 9.44 0.33 -1.76
CA ALA A 57 9.22 -0.25 -0.44
C ALA A 57 10.18 -1.41 -0.16
N SER A 58 10.54 -2.18 -1.19
CA SER A 58 11.49 -3.29 -1.11
C SER A 58 12.89 -2.82 -0.68
N SER A 59 13.26 -1.58 -0.99
CA SER A 59 14.56 -0.97 -0.68
C SER A 59 14.56 0.00 0.51
N LEU A 60 13.47 0.07 1.29
CA LEU A 60 13.43 0.97 2.46
C LEU A 60 14.47 0.55 3.50
N ASN A 61 15.24 1.53 3.97
CA ASN A 61 16.19 1.35 5.05
C ASN A 61 15.51 1.38 6.41
N SER A 62 16.31 1.15 7.45
CA SER A 62 15.80 1.20 8.81
C SER A 62 15.22 2.58 9.13
N GLN A 63 14.03 2.60 9.73
CA GLN A 63 13.33 3.83 10.11
C GLN A 63 12.83 4.64 8.90
N GLU A 64 12.62 3.99 7.77
CA GLU A 64 11.90 4.56 6.63
C GLU A 64 10.54 3.88 6.44
N ILE A 65 9.53 4.66 6.09
CA ILE A 65 8.19 4.18 5.71
C ILE A 65 7.67 5.00 4.53
N ILE A 66 6.76 4.41 3.75
CA ILE A 66 5.98 5.15 2.74
C ILE A 66 4.56 5.30 3.28
N TYR A 67 4.06 6.54 3.33
CA TYR A 67 2.68 6.85 3.67
C TYR A 67 1.97 7.41 2.44
N ILE A 68 0.91 6.73 2.02
CA ILE A 68 0.13 7.03 0.82
C ILE A 68 -1.23 7.58 1.29
N PRO A 69 -1.42 8.91 1.29
CA PRO A 69 -2.71 9.51 1.61
C PRO A 69 -3.67 9.29 0.45
N THR A 70 -4.67 8.43 0.66
CA THR A 70 -5.66 8.12 -0.38
C THR A 70 -6.81 9.11 -0.29
N ASN A 71 -7.34 9.54 -1.44
CA ASN A 71 -8.49 10.43 -1.52
C ASN A 71 -9.41 9.92 -2.64
N SER A 72 -10.02 8.76 -2.41
CA SER A 72 -10.75 8.07 -3.47
C SER A 72 -12.06 8.77 -3.82
N ILE A 73 -12.34 8.88 -5.13
CA ILE A 73 -13.59 9.50 -5.63
C ILE A 73 -14.81 8.58 -5.39
N ALA A 74 -14.63 7.26 -5.28
CA ALA A 74 -15.70 6.27 -5.37
C ALA A 74 -16.23 5.76 -4.02
N LEU A 75 -16.17 6.58 -2.96
CA LEU A 75 -16.45 6.20 -1.57
C LEU A 75 -17.87 5.64 -1.35
N ASN A 76 -18.86 6.03 -2.18
CA ASN A 76 -20.24 5.57 -2.08
C ASN A 76 -20.49 4.27 -2.86
N GLU A 77 -19.89 4.11 -4.05
CA GLU A 77 -20.08 2.92 -4.89
C GLU A 77 -19.49 1.66 -4.23
N TYR A 78 -18.39 1.80 -3.48
CA TYR A 78 -17.81 0.69 -2.70
C TYR A 78 -18.72 0.21 -1.55
N ARG A 79 -19.53 1.11 -0.97
CA ARG A 79 -20.45 0.77 0.13
C ARG A 79 -21.62 -0.09 -0.32
N ASP A 80 -22.02 0.03 -1.58
CA ASP A 80 -23.10 -0.77 -2.15
C ASP A 80 -22.70 -2.25 -2.28
N ILE A 81 -21.39 -2.52 -2.33
CA ILE A 81 -20.81 -3.85 -2.50
C ILE A 81 -20.43 -4.45 -1.16
N PHE A 82 -19.76 -3.66 -0.32
CA PHE A 82 -19.38 -4.06 1.03
C PHE A 82 -20.24 -3.29 2.02
N LYS A 83 -21.35 -3.93 2.44
CA LYS A 83 -22.37 -3.31 3.30
C LYS A 83 -21.82 -2.77 4.63
N TYR A 84 -20.76 -3.37 5.16
CA TYR A 84 -20.14 -3.00 6.43
C TYR A 84 -18.63 -3.06 6.32
N GLY A 85 -17.93 -2.01 6.78
CA GLY A 85 -16.47 -1.93 6.75
C GLY A 85 -15.95 -0.51 6.71
N ILE A 86 -14.65 -0.37 6.47
CA ILE A 86 -13.99 0.91 6.15
C ILE A 86 -13.54 0.86 4.69
N PHE A 87 -13.90 1.87 3.90
CA PHE A 87 -13.70 1.86 2.44
C PHE A 87 -12.85 3.02 1.92
N ASP A 88 -12.21 3.72 2.84
CA ASP A 88 -11.47 4.96 2.61
C ASP A 88 -10.24 5.00 3.53
N MET A 89 -9.34 4.03 3.35
CA MET A 89 -8.13 3.95 4.14
C MET A 89 -6.90 4.42 3.37
N ASP A 90 -6.10 5.22 4.07
CA ASP A 90 -4.72 5.47 3.66
C ASP A 90 -3.88 4.19 3.77
N ILE A 91 -2.81 4.13 3.00
CA ILE A 91 -1.91 2.97 2.98
C ILE A 91 -0.57 3.37 3.59
N VAL A 92 0.01 2.48 4.40
CA VAL A 92 1.39 2.60 4.88
C VAL A 92 2.15 1.34 4.50
N LEU A 93 3.27 1.51 3.81
CA LEU A 93 4.19 0.41 3.47
C LEU A 93 5.37 0.42 4.44
N VAL A 94 5.63 -0.74 5.05
CA VAL A 94 6.71 -0.94 6.00
C VAL A 94 7.51 -2.17 5.62
N ASN A 95 8.81 -2.02 5.40
CA ASN A 95 9.72 -3.15 5.35
C ASN A 95 10.12 -3.54 6.78
N TYR A 96 9.51 -4.58 7.37
CA TYR A 96 9.67 -4.88 8.80
C TYR A 96 11.06 -5.37 9.18
N HIS A 97 11.80 -5.97 8.23
CA HIS A 97 13.20 -6.34 8.47
C HIS A 97 14.08 -5.11 8.69
N ALA A 98 13.69 -3.98 8.12
CA ALA A 98 14.38 -2.70 8.29
C ALA A 98 13.76 -1.85 9.42
N THR A 99 12.43 -1.74 9.47
CA THR A 99 11.70 -0.84 10.37
C THR A 99 10.89 -1.62 11.42
N GLN A 100 11.41 -1.66 12.65
CA GLN A 100 10.75 -2.32 13.80
C GLN A 100 9.95 -1.34 14.68
N LEU A 101 9.06 -0.55 14.06
CA LEU A 101 8.20 0.38 14.78
C LEU A 101 6.83 -0.24 15.06
N LYS A 102 6.26 0.04 16.24
CA LYS A 102 4.89 -0.39 16.54
C LYS A 102 3.90 0.45 15.73
N SER A 103 2.78 -0.16 15.32
CA SER A 103 1.72 0.52 14.55
C SER A 103 1.21 1.82 15.18
N LYS A 104 1.16 1.89 16.52
CA LYS A 104 0.75 3.11 17.25
C LYS A 104 1.78 4.24 17.09
N GLU A 105 3.07 3.92 17.01
CA GLU A 105 4.15 4.90 16.81
C GLU A 105 4.13 5.44 15.39
N ILE A 106 3.94 4.57 14.40
CA ILE A 106 3.73 4.94 12.99
C ILE A 106 2.56 5.93 12.87
N LEU A 107 1.40 5.59 13.44
CA LEU A 107 0.23 6.47 13.40
C LEU A 107 0.50 7.83 14.08
N LYS A 108 1.18 7.82 15.23
CA LYS A 108 1.52 9.05 15.95
C LYS A 108 2.44 9.94 15.11
N ALA A 109 3.42 9.36 14.43
CA ALA A 109 4.35 10.10 13.60
C ALA A 109 3.67 10.69 12.35
N ILE A 110 2.83 9.91 11.66
CA ILE A 110 2.07 10.39 10.49
C ILE A 110 1.14 11.56 10.86
N LYS A 111 0.46 11.47 12.01
CA LYS A 111 -0.51 12.49 12.48
C LYS A 111 0.14 13.67 13.21
N MET A 112 1.47 13.72 13.28
CA MET A 112 2.20 14.79 13.95
C MET A 112 2.02 16.12 13.20
N LYS A 113 1.56 17.16 13.91
CA LYS A 113 1.28 18.48 13.32
C LYS A 113 2.46 19.46 13.36
N ARG A 114 3.42 19.25 14.28
CA ARG A 114 4.57 20.13 14.54
C ARG A 114 5.77 19.31 15.01
N GLY A 115 6.98 19.86 14.91
CA GLY A 115 8.18 19.19 15.43
C GLY A 115 8.80 18.17 14.47
N PHE A 116 8.57 18.34 13.17
CA PHE A 116 9.22 17.58 12.10
C PHE A 116 9.85 18.56 11.10
N THR A 117 10.87 18.13 10.38
CA THR A 117 11.38 18.84 9.21
C THR A 117 10.79 18.21 7.95
N GLU A 118 10.57 19.03 6.92
CA GLU A 118 9.97 18.60 5.66
C GLU A 118 10.79 19.11 4.49
N TYR A 119 11.02 18.25 3.50
CA TYR A 119 11.72 18.58 2.27
C TYR A 119 11.20 17.74 1.10
N PHE A 120 11.51 18.17 -0.11
CA PHE A 120 11.16 17.45 -1.33
C PHE A 120 12.30 16.54 -1.76
N LYS A 121 11.95 15.35 -2.25
CA LYS A 121 12.90 14.39 -2.79
C LYS A 121 12.31 13.75 -4.04
N GLU A 122 13.05 13.85 -5.14
CA GLU A 122 12.79 13.06 -6.33
C GLU A 122 13.50 11.72 -6.20
N ILE A 123 12.78 10.65 -6.54
CA ILE A 123 13.31 9.29 -6.52
C ILE A 123 13.04 8.68 -7.89
N PHE A 124 14.10 8.28 -8.57
CA PHE A 124 13.99 7.46 -9.76
C PHE A 124 13.73 6.01 -9.32
N VAL A 125 12.66 5.41 -9.84
CA VAL A 125 12.37 3.99 -9.62
C VAL A 125 12.71 3.31 -10.93
N GLU A 126 13.77 2.51 -10.92
CA GLU A 126 14.15 1.72 -12.09
C GLU A 126 13.08 0.68 -12.38
N ASP A 127 12.59 0.66 -13.63
CA ASP A 127 11.90 -0.50 -14.20
C ASP A 127 12.97 -1.57 -14.46
N SER A 128 13.42 -2.20 -13.38
CA SER A 128 14.30 -3.36 -13.44
C SER A 128 13.49 -4.59 -13.88
N ASN A 129 14.16 -5.58 -14.47
CA ASN A 129 13.60 -6.90 -14.69
C ASN A 129 13.21 -7.50 -13.32
N LEU A 130 11.96 -7.30 -12.92
CA LEU A 130 11.42 -7.85 -11.67
C LEU A 130 11.49 -9.37 -11.76
N ILE A 131 12.35 -9.96 -10.96
CA ILE A 131 12.44 -11.42 -10.84
C ILE A 131 11.44 -11.84 -9.76
N TYR A 132 10.56 -12.77 -10.11
CA TYR A 132 9.66 -13.37 -9.15
C TYR A 132 10.47 -14.09 -8.05
N PRO A 133 10.29 -13.75 -6.77
CA PRO A 133 11.07 -14.36 -5.71
C PRO A 133 10.64 -15.81 -5.47
N ASP A 134 11.58 -16.62 -5.01
CA ASP A 134 11.27 -17.98 -4.58
C ASP A 134 10.29 -18.01 -3.41
N TYR A 135 9.41 -19.02 -3.38
CA TYR A 135 8.33 -19.13 -2.39
C TYR A 135 8.81 -19.04 -0.93
N TRP A 136 9.92 -19.70 -0.57
CA TRP A 136 10.43 -19.69 0.81
C TRP A 136 10.89 -18.30 1.30
N LEU A 137 11.17 -17.36 0.38
CA LEU A 137 11.51 -15.97 0.73
C LEU A 137 10.27 -15.14 1.09
N THR A 138 9.08 -15.62 0.72
CA THR A 138 7.80 -14.91 0.89
C THR A 138 6.88 -15.59 1.89
N ASP A 139 7.10 -16.87 2.20
CA ASP A 139 6.27 -17.66 3.11
C ASP A 139 6.18 -17.05 4.52
N GLN A 140 4.96 -16.78 4.96
CA GLN A 140 4.64 -16.18 6.26
C GLN A 140 5.45 -14.89 6.54
N LYS A 141 5.57 -14.01 5.54
CA LYS A 141 6.27 -12.71 5.68
C LYS A 141 5.33 -11.52 5.56
N LEU A 142 4.05 -11.71 5.24
CA LEU A 142 3.08 -10.63 5.20
C LEU A 142 2.34 -10.47 6.54
N SER A 143 2.24 -9.22 6.98
CA SER A 143 1.35 -8.78 8.06
C SER A 143 0.57 -7.54 7.62
N THR A 144 -0.75 -7.63 7.60
CA THR A 144 -1.62 -6.46 7.38
C THR A 144 -2.33 -6.07 8.67
N LYS A 145 -2.43 -4.77 8.94
CA LYS A 145 -3.10 -4.28 10.14
C LYS A 145 -3.83 -2.97 9.89
N ARG A 146 -5.12 -2.96 10.21
CA ARG A 146 -5.89 -1.72 10.28
C ARG A 146 -5.65 -0.99 11.60
N LEU A 147 -5.46 0.31 11.52
CA LEU A 147 -5.50 1.21 12.68
C LEU A 147 -6.22 2.51 12.32
N LYS A 148 -7.47 2.66 12.80
CA LYS A 148 -8.39 3.71 12.36
C LYS A 148 -8.63 3.62 10.85
N ASN A 149 -8.35 4.70 10.12
CA ASN A 149 -8.49 4.84 8.67
C ASN A 149 -7.16 4.59 7.92
N ILE A 150 -6.26 3.78 8.49
CA ILE A 150 -4.97 3.46 7.88
C ILE A 150 -4.82 1.94 7.83
N LEU A 151 -4.50 1.42 6.65
CA LEU A 151 -4.03 0.06 6.44
C LEU A 151 -2.51 0.06 6.42
N ILE A 152 -1.90 -0.66 7.36
CA ILE A 152 -0.45 -0.88 7.41
C ILE A 152 -0.16 -2.23 6.75
N ILE A 153 0.61 -2.20 5.67
CA ILE A 153 1.15 -3.37 4.97
C ILE A 153 2.61 -3.48 5.38
N SER A 154 2.90 -4.48 6.20
CA SER A 154 4.21 -4.71 6.79
C SER A 154 4.77 -6.03 6.29
N THR A 155 5.85 -6.00 5.52
CA THR A 155 6.43 -7.20 4.92
C THR A 155 7.95 -7.06 4.67
N ASN A 156 8.57 -8.00 3.96
CA ASN A 156 10.00 -7.96 3.62
C ASN A 156 10.24 -7.47 2.19
N ARG A 157 11.51 -7.37 1.81
CA ARG A 157 11.92 -7.00 0.44
C ARG A 157 11.23 -7.88 -0.61
N ASP A 158 11.29 -9.19 -0.43
CA ASP A 158 10.90 -10.15 -1.46
C ASP A 158 9.38 -10.16 -1.68
N VAL A 159 8.57 -10.07 -0.63
CA VAL A 159 7.12 -9.91 -0.77
C VAL A 159 6.76 -8.60 -1.47
N PHE A 160 7.46 -7.48 -1.20
CA PHE A 160 7.22 -6.26 -1.97
C PHE A 160 7.57 -6.41 -3.45
N LEU A 161 8.64 -7.14 -3.79
CA LEU A 161 8.97 -7.44 -5.18
C LEU A 161 7.95 -8.38 -5.83
N LYS A 162 7.45 -9.38 -5.08
CA LYS A 162 6.33 -10.23 -5.49
C LYS A 162 5.09 -9.37 -5.79
N PHE A 163 4.69 -8.46 -4.89
CA PHE A 163 3.57 -7.55 -5.13
C PHE A 163 3.78 -6.68 -6.38
N ALA A 164 4.98 -6.14 -6.57
CA ALA A 164 5.31 -5.37 -7.76
C ALA A 164 5.16 -6.20 -9.04
N TYR A 165 5.55 -7.47 -9.01
CA TYR A 165 5.37 -8.39 -10.13
C TYR A 165 3.90 -8.73 -10.35
N ASP A 166 3.20 -9.14 -9.30
CA ASP A 166 1.82 -9.63 -9.38
C ASP A 166 0.87 -8.54 -9.89
N VAL A 167 1.03 -7.28 -9.44
CA VAL A 167 0.18 -6.18 -9.93
C VAL A 167 0.45 -5.79 -11.39
N ASN A 168 1.46 -6.36 -12.06
CA ASN A 168 1.73 -6.04 -13.46
C ASN A 168 0.60 -6.48 -14.39
N SER A 169 -0.06 -7.61 -14.13
CA SER A 169 -1.23 -8.04 -14.91
C SER A 169 -2.40 -7.04 -14.82
N MET A 170 -2.53 -6.36 -13.67
CA MET A 170 -3.56 -5.34 -13.46
C MET A 170 -3.29 -4.06 -14.26
N ILE A 171 -2.03 -3.78 -14.59
CA ILE A 171 -1.65 -2.60 -15.39
C ILE A 171 -2.05 -2.80 -16.85
N GLU A 172 -1.98 -4.04 -17.33
CA GLU A 172 -2.33 -4.43 -18.71
C GLU A 172 -3.84 -4.63 -18.91
N THR A 173 -4.63 -4.65 -17.81
CA THR A 173 -6.08 -4.80 -17.88
C THR A 173 -6.72 -3.51 -18.39
N GLU A 174 -7.56 -3.63 -19.43
CA GLU A 174 -8.32 -2.50 -19.96
C GLU A 174 -9.42 -2.06 -18.99
N ASP A 175 -9.63 -0.75 -18.92
CA ASP A 175 -10.68 -0.13 -18.10
C ASP A 175 -12.08 -0.49 -18.63
N SER A 176 -12.66 -1.57 -18.10
CA SER A 176 -13.98 -2.10 -18.48
C SER A 176 -14.79 -2.50 -17.25
N GLU A 177 -16.10 -2.22 -17.29
CA GLU A 177 -17.05 -2.66 -16.26
C GLU A 177 -17.07 -4.18 -16.08
N GLN A 178 -16.75 -4.93 -17.13
CA GLN A 178 -16.73 -6.39 -17.10
C GLN A 178 -15.68 -6.93 -16.13
N TYR A 179 -14.56 -6.25 -15.99
CA TYR A 179 -13.44 -6.65 -15.14
C TYR A 179 -13.47 -5.96 -13.77
N ASN A 180 -14.54 -5.22 -13.47
CA ASN A 180 -14.71 -4.64 -12.15
C ASN A 180 -14.83 -5.74 -11.10
N PHE A 181 -14.00 -5.61 -10.07
CA PHE A 181 -13.87 -6.55 -8.96
C PHE A 181 -13.30 -7.90 -9.35
N ASP A 182 -12.67 -8.00 -10.51
CA ASP A 182 -11.85 -9.16 -10.80
C ASP A 182 -10.71 -9.25 -9.78
N TYR A 183 -10.65 -10.42 -9.16
CA TYR A 183 -9.60 -10.80 -8.22
C TYR A 183 -8.43 -11.29 -9.06
N HIS A 184 -7.30 -10.60 -8.99
CA HIS A 184 -6.10 -11.14 -9.64
C HIS A 184 -5.08 -11.68 -8.65
N ILE A 185 -5.17 -11.35 -7.36
CA ILE A 185 -4.15 -11.76 -6.39
C ILE A 185 -4.74 -11.99 -5.00
N HIS A 186 -4.59 -13.21 -4.51
CA HIS A 186 -4.90 -13.62 -3.14
C HIS A 186 -3.58 -13.81 -2.39
N GLU A 187 -3.26 -12.94 -1.43
CA GLU A 187 -2.01 -12.99 -0.66
C GLU A 187 -2.08 -13.90 0.56
N ASP A 188 -3.15 -14.68 0.66
CA ASP A 188 -3.44 -15.60 1.76
C ASP A 188 -2.35 -16.68 1.91
N LEU A 189 -1.58 -16.95 0.83
CA LEU A 189 -0.47 -17.92 0.78
C LEU A 189 0.86 -17.43 1.38
N ILE A 190 1.00 -16.14 1.69
CA ILE A 190 2.25 -15.54 2.22
C ILE A 190 2.07 -14.91 3.61
N GLY A 191 0.91 -15.09 4.24
CA GLY A 191 0.51 -14.47 5.50
C GLY A 191 1.01 -15.17 6.77
N THR A 192 1.21 -14.39 7.84
CA THR A 192 1.64 -14.87 9.18
C THR A 192 0.53 -15.45 10.09
N SER A 193 -0.65 -15.75 9.57
CA SER A 193 -1.76 -16.46 10.26
C SER A 193 -2.74 -17.04 9.24
N GLN A 194 -3.60 -17.98 9.66
CA GLN A 194 -4.71 -18.50 8.84
C GLN A 194 -5.72 -17.42 8.38
N ASP A 195 -5.61 -16.18 8.87
CA ASP A 195 -6.56 -15.08 8.63
C ASP A 195 -5.93 -13.83 7.96
N ASN A 196 -4.72 -13.90 7.38
CA ASN A 196 -4.09 -12.73 6.76
C ASN A 196 -4.56 -12.47 5.32
N GLY A 197 -5.89 -12.55 5.16
CA GLY A 197 -6.67 -12.08 4.03
C GLY A 197 -6.25 -10.72 3.53
N PHE A 198 -5.51 -10.67 2.43
CA PHE A 198 -5.16 -9.44 1.74
C PHE A 198 -5.24 -9.62 0.22
N LYS A 199 -5.92 -8.69 -0.47
CA LYS A 199 -6.19 -8.79 -1.90
C LYS A 199 -5.89 -7.51 -2.66
N PHE A 200 -5.60 -7.69 -3.94
CA PHE A 200 -5.65 -6.64 -4.94
C PHE A 200 -6.89 -6.83 -5.80
N LEU A 201 -7.77 -5.83 -5.82
CA LEU A 201 -9.03 -5.84 -6.55
C LEU A 201 -9.05 -4.76 -7.63
N TYR A 202 -9.28 -5.17 -8.87
CA TYR A 202 -9.46 -4.21 -9.96
C TYR A 202 -10.76 -3.44 -9.78
N TYR A 203 -10.71 -2.12 -9.94
CA TYR A 203 -11.92 -1.30 -10.01
C TYR A 203 -11.73 -0.10 -10.91
N HIS A 204 -12.62 0.03 -11.90
CA HIS A 204 -12.75 1.19 -12.76
C HIS A 204 -14.20 1.70 -12.77
N ARG A 205 -14.38 3.01 -12.62
CA ARG A 205 -15.70 3.63 -12.74
C ARG A 205 -15.98 3.88 -14.21
N LYS A 206 -17.21 3.60 -14.67
CA LYS A 206 -17.67 4.12 -15.97
C LYS A 206 -17.62 5.64 -15.93
N GLU A 207 -16.59 6.24 -16.50
CA GLU A 207 -16.64 7.64 -16.84
C GLU A 207 -17.68 7.75 -17.95
N ASN A 208 -18.85 8.31 -17.63
CA ASN A 208 -19.68 8.88 -18.69
C ASN A 208 -18.88 10.05 -19.25
N LEU A 209 -18.12 9.80 -20.31
CA LEU A 209 -17.59 10.83 -21.21
C LEU A 209 -18.73 11.64 -21.79
#